data_AF-A0A0P0VJL5-F1
#
_entry.id   AF-A0A0P0VJL5-F1
#
_cell.length_a   1.000
_cell.length_b   1.000
_cell.length_c   1.000
_cell.angle_alpha   90.00
_cell.angle_beta   90.00
_cell.angle_gamma   90.00
#
_symmetry.space_group_name_H-M   'P 1'
#
loop_
_entity.id
_entity.type
_entity.pdbx_description
1 polymer ?
#
loop_
_entity_poly.entity_id
_entity_poly.type
_entity_poly.pdbx_seq_one_letter_code
_entity_poly.pdbx_strand_id
1 'polypeptide(L)' 'FVTIAKGFNIPAVRVTKKSEVRAAIKKMLETPGPYLLDIIVPHQEHVLPMIPSGGAFKDMILDGDGRTVY' A
#
# COMPACT_ATOMS: atom_id res chain seq x y z
N PHE A 1 13.15 -1.42 2.62
CA PHE A 1 13.02 -2.90 2.61
C PHE A 1 13.86 -3.59 1.55
N VAL A 2 14.07 -3.00 0.36
CA VAL A 2 14.92 -3.58 -0.70
C VAL A 2 16.32 -4.01 -0.22
N THR A 3 17.05 -3.18 0.53
CA THR A 3 18.39 -3.54 1.05
C THR A 3 18.36 -4.71 2.03
N ILE A 4 17.31 -4.83 2.83
CA ILE A 4 17.12 -5.95 3.76
C ILE A 4 16.92 -7.24 2.96
N ALA A 5 16.02 -7.24 1.97
CA ALA A 5 15.78 -8.40 1.11
C ALA A 5 17.04 -8.87 0.36
N LYS A 6 17.88 -7.94 -0.09
CA LYS A 6 19.19 -8.26 -0.69
C LYS A 6 20.08 -9.07 0.26
N GLY A 7 20.07 -8.77 1.56
CA GLY A 7 20.81 -9.54 2.57
C GLY A 7 20.35 -10.99 2.72
N PHE A 8 19.12 -11.30 2.31
CA PHE A 8 18.55 -12.66 2.31
C PHE A 8 18.56 -13.32 0.93
N ASN A 9 19.27 -12.74 -0.06
CA ASN A 9 19.23 -13.18 -1.46
C ASN A 9 17.81 -13.23 -2.07
N ILE A 10 16.92 -12.36 -1.60
CA ILE A 10 15.56 -12.23 -2.14
C ILE A 10 15.53 -11.07 -3.14
N PRO A 11 15.15 -11.30 -4.41
CA PRO A 11 14.97 -10.22 -5.38
C PRO A 11 13.89 -9.25 -4.92
N ALA A 12 14.18 -7.96 -5.02
CA ALA A 12 13.27 -6.92 -4.54
C ALA A 12 13.30 -5.65 -5.40
N VAL A 13 12.14 -5.02 -5.55
CA VAL A 13 11.97 -3.74 -6.27
C VAL A 13 11.09 -2.80 -5.45
N ARG A 14 11.38 -1.50 -5.52
CA ARG A 14 10.53 -0.44 -4.97
C ARG A 14 9.79 0.28 -6.09
N VAL A 15 8.50 0.56 -5.88
CA VAL A 15 7.63 1.29 -6.81
C VAL A 15 7.07 2.52 -6.11
N THR A 16 7.19 3.68 -6.76
CA THR A 16 6.67 4.97 -6.26
C THR A 16 5.61 5.58 -7.17
N LYS A 17 5.49 5.12 -8.42
CA LYS A 17 4.53 5.66 -9.40
C LYS A 17 3.42 4.66 -9.67
N LYS A 18 2.17 5.14 -9.67
CA LYS A 18 0.98 4.33 -9.95
C LYS A 18 1.04 3.60 -11.30
N SER A 19 1.65 4.23 -12.32
CA SER A 19 1.81 3.65 -13.67
C SER A 19 2.67 2.38 -13.69
N GLU A 20 3.58 2.21 -12.73
CA GLU A 20 4.53 1.10 -12.69
C GLU A 20 3.98 -0.12 -11.92
N VAL A 21 2.95 0.09 -11.08
CA VAL A 21 2.42 -0.92 -10.15
C VAL A 21 1.99 -2.19 -10.88
N ARG A 22 1.23 -2.06 -11.97
CA ARG A 22 0.71 -3.23 -12.69
C ARG A 22 1.83 -4.09 -13.28
N ALA A 23 2.84 -3.45 -13.88
CA ALA A 23 3.99 -4.15 -14.45
C ALA A 23 4.85 -4.79 -13.36
N ALA A 24 5.04 -4.11 -12.23
CA ALA A 24 5.84 -4.61 -11.12
C ALA A 24 5.18 -5.81 -10.41
N ILE A 25 3.86 -5.79 -10.22
CA ILE A 25 3.11 -6.94 -9.69
C ILE A 25 3.23 -8.14 -10.64
N LYS A 26 3.07 -7.91 -11.95
CA LYS A 26 3.23 -8.99 -12.95
C LYS A 26 4.62 -9.63 -12.85
N LYS A 27 5.69 -8.81 -12.83
CA LYS A 27 7.07 -9.30 -12.69
C LYS A 27 7.29 -10.07 -11.39
N MET A 28 6.75 -9.59 -10.27
CA MET A 28 6.82 -10.29 -8.98
C MET A 28 6.21 -11.69 -9.07
N LEU A 29 5.01 -11.81 -9.65
CA LEU A 29 4.31 -13.09 -9.77
C LEU A 29 4.98 -14.07 -10.76
N GLU A 30 5.62 -13.53 -11.81
CA GLU A 30 6.35 -14.33 -12.81
C GLU A 30 7.74 -14.77 -12.34
N THR A 31 8.28 -14.17 -11.27
CA THR A 31 9.61 -14.52 -10.77
C THR A 31 9.52 -15.80 -9.92
N PRO A 32 10.21 -16.90 -10.30
CA PRO A 32 10.19 -18.11 -9.50
C PRO A 32 10.85 -17.90 -8.13
N GLY A 33 10.23 -18.42 -7.07
CA GLY A 33 10.77 -18.33 -5.71
C GLY A 33 10.34 -17.04 -4.97
N PRO A 34 11.06 -16.67 -3.90
CA PRO A 34 10.69 -15.52 -3.08
C PRO A 34 10.94 -14.20 -3.82
N TYR A 35 10.07 -13.22 -3.59
CA TYR A 35 10.21 -11.88 -4.15
C TYR A 35 9.61 -10.85 -3.18
N LEU A 36 10.21 -9.66 -3.10
CA LEU A 36 9.67 -8.54 -2.33
C LEU A 36 9.35 -7.35 -3.24
N LEU A 37 8.10 -6.91 -3.23
CA LEU A 37 7.67 -5.67 -3.88
C LEU A 37 7.33 -4.61 -2.83
N ASP A 38 8.10 -3.52 -2.81
CA ASP A 38 7.99 -2.41 -1.85
C ASP A 38 7.22 -1.25 -2.51
N ILE A 39 5.92 -1.15 -2.24
CA ILE A 39 5.02 -0.14 -2.85
C ILE A 39 4.92 1.06 -1.91
N ILE A 40 5.32 2.23 -2.40
CA ILE A 40 5.21 3.47 -1.64
C ILE A 40 3.81 4.06 -1.83
N VAL A 41 3.14 4.33 -0.72
CA VAL A 41 1.80 4.94 -0.65
C VAL A 41 1.85 6.22 0.19
N PRO A 42 0.99 7.21 -0.09
CA PRO A 42 0.82 8.37 0.78
C PRO A 42 0.32 7.94 2.16
N HIS A 43 0.82 8.57 3.21
CA HIS A 43 0.51 8.18 4.60
C HIS A 43 -0.82 8.74 5.11
N GLN A 44 -1.40 9.71 4.40
CA GLN A 44 -2.62 10.42 4.80
C GLN A 44 -3.91 9.69 4.44
N GLU A 45 -3.83 8.54 3.76
CA GLU A 45 -5.04 7.78 3.38
C GLU A 45 -5.71 7.19 4.60
N HIS A 46 -7.05 7.26 4.65
CA HIS A 46 -7.86 6.65 5.69
C HIS A 46 -8.52 5.35 5.22
N VAL A 47 -8.83 4.47 6.18
CA VAL A 47 -9.65 3.29 5.95
C VAL A 47 -11.12 3.69 6.10
N LEU A 48 -11.91 3.46 5.05
CA LEU A 48 -13.34 3.79 4.99
C LEU A 48 -14.14 2.65 4.34
N PRO A 49 -15.44 2.47 4.67
CA PRO A 49 -16.20 3.25 5.66
C PRO A 49 -15.83 2.90 7.10
N MET A 50 -16.16 3.79 8.05
CA MET A 50 -15.90 3.59 9.48
C MET A 50 -17.14 3.96 10.32
N ILE A 51 -17.55 3.08 11.24
CA ILE A 51 -18.47 3.43 12.33
C ILE A 51 -17.61 3.72 13.58
N PRO A 52 -17.71 4.91 14.18
CA PRO A 52 -16.98 5.23 15.41
C PRO A 52 -17.29 4.25 16.54
N SER A 53 -16.34 4.06 17.47
CA SER A 53 -16.56 3.19 18.63
C SER A 53 -17.79 3.65 19.42
N GLY A 54 -18.72 2.73 19.69
CA GLY A 54 -20.01 3.02 20.35
C GLY A 54 -21.08 3.63 19.44
N GLY A 55 -20.80 3.83 18.14
CA GLY A 55 -21.77 4.32 17.16
C GLY A 55 -22.69 3.24 16.58
N ALA A 56 -23.71 3.68 15.86
CA ALA A 56 -24.64 2.83 15.13
C ALA A 56 -24.44 2.98 13.60
N PHE A 57 -25.18 2.17 12.82
CA PHE A 57 -25.13 2.23 11.35
C PHE A 57 -25.36 3.64 10.77
N LYS A 58 -26.18 4.45 11.43
CA LYS A 58 -26.46 5.84 11.03
C LYS A 58 -25.26 6.80 11.18
N ASP A 59 -24.26 6.43 11.98
CA ASP A 59 -23.09 7.26 12.32
C ASP A 59 -21.90 6.92 11.41
N MET A 60 -22.15 6.30 10.26
CA MET A 60 -21.12 5.85 9.32
C MET A 60 -20.41 7.05 8.67
N ILE A 61 -19.07 7.04 8.74
CA ILE A 61 -18.20 7.95 8.01
C ILE A 61 -17.91 7.31 6.65
N LEU A 62 -18.23 8.03 5.58
CA LEU A 62 -18.09 7.57 4.19
C LEU A 62 -16.94 8.25 3.44
N ASP A 63 -16.54 9.44 3.88
CA ASP A 63 -15.57 10.30 3.22
C ASP A 63 -14.62 10.98 4.21
N GLY A 64 -13.52 11.54 3.68
CA GLY A 64 -12.47 12.21 4.44
C GLY A 64 -11.16 11.45 4.51
N ASP A 65 -10.04 12.18 4.50
CA ASP A 65 -8.69 11.66 4.67
C ASP A 65 -7.87 12.60 5.57
N GLY A 66 -6.59 12.28 5.81
CA GLY A 66 -5.69 13.06 6.64
C GLY A 66 -5.01 14.23 5.92
N ARG A 67 -5.45 14.64 4.73
CA ARG A 67 -4.81 15.74 3.96
C ARG A 67 -5.36 17.09 4.43
N THR A 68 -4.47 18.02 4.76
CA THR A 68 -4.84 19.44 4.94
C THR A 68 -4.89 20.14 3.59
N VAL A 69 -6.03 20.75 3.26
CA VAL A 69 -6.13 21.73 2.17
C VAL A 69 -5.71 23.07 2.76
N TYR A 70 -4.54 23.57 2.38
CA TYR A 70 -4.12 24.95 2.66
C TYR A 70 -4.62 25.87 1.55
#